data_AF-A0A7Y3H493-F1
#
_entry.id   AF-A0A7Y3H493-F1
#
_cell.length_a   1.000
_cell.length_b   1.000
_cell.length_c   1.000
_cell.angle_alpha   90.00
_cell.angle_beta   90.00
_cell.angle_gamma   90.00
#
_symmetry.space_group_name_H-M   'P 1'
#
loop_
_entity.id
_entity.type
_entity.pdbx_description
1 polymer ?
#
loop_
_entity_poly.entity_id
_entity_poly.type
_entity_poly.pdbx_seq_one_letter_code
_entity_poly.pdbx_strand_id
1 'polypeptide(L)' 'NDMLLEVDNVIICAGQESNDPISEGLKLSPENVHVIGGAKNASGLDAKRAIKEAAYLSAKL' A
#
# COMPACT_ATOMS: atom_id res chain seq x y z
N ASN A 1 -7.37 -31.53 -14.03
CA ASN A 1 -8.55 -32.25 -13.52
C ASN A 1 -9.42 -31.18 -12.96
N ASP A 2 -10.39 -30.76 -13.75
CA ASP A 2 -10.98 -29.43 -13.63
C ASP A 2 -12.34 -29.58 -12.96
N MET A 3 -12.71 -28.61 -12.12
CA MET A 3 -13.93 -28.64 -11.30
C MET A 3 -14.68 -27.31 -11.48
N LEU A 4 -15.98 -27.40 -11.79
CA LEU A 4 -16.86 -26.25 -11.89
C LEU A 4 -17.49 -25.95 -10.53
N LEU A 5 -17.55 -24.67 -10.15
CA LEU A 5 -18.29 -24.19 -8.98
C LEU A 5 -19.52 -23.40 -9.46
N GLU A 6 -20.72 -23.90 -9.19
CA GLU A 6 -21.98 -23.21 -9.50
C GLU A 6 -22.31 -22.17 -8.41
N VAL A 7 -21.87 -20.92 -8.62
CA VAL A 7 -22.12 -19.80 -7.69
C VAL A 7 -22.60 -18.57 -8.46
N ASP A 8 -23.45 -17.76 -7.83
CA ASP A 8 -23.95 -16.52 -8.46
C ASP A 8 -22.89 -15.42 -8.53
N ASN A 9 -21.94 -15.40 -7.59
CA ASN A 9 -20.93 -14.37 -7.47
C ASN A 9 -19.57 -14.95 -7.11
N VAL A 10 -18.53 -14.34 -7.67
CA VAL A 10 -17.13 -14.61 -7.32
C VAL A 10 -16.51 -13.30 -6.83
N ILE A 11 -16.15 -13.25 -5.56
CA ILE A 11 -15.45 -12.11 -4.96
C ILE A 11 -13.95 -12.37 -4.99
N ILE A 12 -13.22 -11.49 -5.67
CA ILE A 12 -11.77 -11.61 -5.81
C ILE A 12 -11.08 -10.88 -4.65
N CYS A 13 -10.52 -11.65 -3.72
CA CYS A 13 -9.71 -11.15 -2.61
C CYS A 13 -8.22 -11.44 -2.85
N ALA A 14 -7.71 -11.11 -4.05
CA ALA A 14 -6.36 -11.48 -4.51
C ALA A 14 -5.24 -10.54 -4.02
N GLY A 15 -5.38 -9.96 -2.82
CA GLY A 15 -4.40 -9.05 -2.23
C GLY A 15 -4.57 -7.59 -2.64
N GLN A 16 -3.48 -6.82 -2.54
CA GLN A 16 -3.44 -5.37 -2.72
C GLN A 16 -2.17 -4.95 -3.46
N GLU A 17 -2.26 -3.85 -4.20
CA GLU A 17 -1.13 -3.21 -4.88
C GLU A 17 -0.82 -1.86 -4.23
N SER A 18 0.46 -1.48 -4.22
CA SER A 18 0.86 -0.14 -3.78
C SER A 18 0.31 0.90 -4.74
N ASN A 19 -0.28 1.97 -4.21
CA ASN A 19 -0.79 3.08 -5.01
C ASN A 19 -0.11 4.39 -4.59
N ASP A 20 0.75 4.91 -5.47
CA ASP A 20 1.48 6.15 -5.25
C ASP A 20 1.58 6.95 -6.57
N PRO A 21 0.49 7.61 -7.00
CA PRO A 21 0.46 8.31 -8.28
C PRO A 21 1.12 9.69 -8.23
N ILE A 22 1.62 10.13 -7.07
CA ILE A 22 2.00 11.53 -6.83
C ILE A 22 3.51 11.68 -6.61
N SER A 23 4.16 10.76 -5.89
CA SER A 23 5.54 10.98 -5.42
C SER A 23 6.55 11.27 -6.54
N GLU A 24 6.46 10.54 -7.66
CA GLU A 24 7.35 10.72 -8.83
C GLU A 24 7.11 12.07 -9.55
N GLY A 25 5.91 12.61 -9.46
CA GLY A 25 5.52 13.87 -10.11
C GLY A 25 5.90 15.13 -9.32
N LEU A 26 6.37 14.99 -8.09
CA LEU A 26 6.73 16.12 -7.24
C LEU A 26 8.07 16.73 -7.68
N LYS A 27 8.06 18.04 -7.97
CA LYS A 27 9.28 18.84 -8.20
C LYS A 27 9.91 19.28 -6.87
N LEU A 28 10.15 18.32 -5.99
CA LEU A 28 10.79 18.53 -4.70
C LEU A 28 12.08 17.72 -4.66
N SER A 29 13.03 18.14 -3.84
CA SER A 29 14.20 17.31 -3.57
C SER A 29 13.77 15.98 -2.93
N PRO A 30 14.42 14.84 -3.25
CA PRO A 30 14.01 13.52 -2.74
C PRO A 30 13.90 13.42 -1.22
N GLU A 31 14.70 14.20 -0.48
CA GLU A 31 14.66 14.27 0.97
C GLU A 31 13.37 14.88 1.54
N ASN A 32 12.59 15.61 0.73
CA ASN A 32 11.33 16.24 1.12
C ASN A 32 10.09 15.41 0.73
N VAL A 33 10.29 14.25 0.11
CA VAL A 33 9.20 13.35 -0.29
C VAL A 33 9.31 12.05 0.50
N HIS A 34 8.24 11.69 1.21
CA HIS A 34 8.19 10.46 1.99
C HIS A 34 6.93 9.65 1.67
N VAL A 35 7.15 8.43 1.22
CA VAL A 35 6.08 7.45 0.96
C VAL A 35 6.06 6.48 2.14
N ILE A 36 4.88 6.29 2.74
CA ILE A 36 4.68 5.41 3.92
C ILE A 36 3.44 4.53 3.75
N GLY A 37 3.30 3.52 4.59
CA GLY A 37 2.11 2.67 4.64
C GLY A 37 1.88 1.92 3.32
N GLY A 38 0.63 1.88 2.86
CA GLY A 38 0.25 1.09 1.68
C GLY A 38 0.78 1.65 0.36
N ALA A 39 0.94 2.96 0.27
CA ALA A 39 1.59 3.59 -0.88
C ALA A 39 3.05 3.12 -1.02
N LYS A 40 3.73 2.89 0.10
CA LYS A 40 5.10 2.38 0.12
C LYS A 40 5.15 0.88 -0.14
N ASN A 41 4.31 0.11 0.55
CA ASN A 41 4.20 -1.34 0.40
C ASN A 41 2.82 -1.81 0.86
N ALA A 42 1.97 -2.21 -0.09
CA ALA A 42 0.66 -2.77 0.21
C ALA A 42 0.69 -4.24 0.64
N SER A 43 1.76 -4.99 0.34
CA SER A 43 1.85 -6.41 0.64
C SER A 43 1.81 -6.67 2.15
N GLY A 44 0.77 -7.37 2.61
CA GLY A 44 0.53 -7.66 4.01
C GLY A 44 0.48 -6.40 4.89
N LEU A 45 0.05 -5.26 4.33
CA LEU A 45 -0.09 -4.05 5.12
C LEU A 45 -1.27 -4.21 6.08
N ASP A 46 -0.97 -4.03 7.37
CA ASP A 46 -1.97 -3.75 8.38
C ASP A 46 -1.89 -2.28 8.83
N ALA A 47 -2.93 -1.83 9.56
CA ALA A 47 -2.98 -0.48 10.09
C ALA A 47 -1.81 -0.18 11.05
N LYS A 48 -1.32 -1.19 11.78
CA LYS A 48 -0.24 -1.03 12.76
C LYS A 48 1.08 -0.66 12.08
N ARG A 49 1.41 -1.27 10.94
CA ARG A 49 2.62 -0.93 10.16
C ARG A 49 2.53 0.48 9.61
N ALA A 50 1.40 0.86 9.01
CA ALA A 50 1.20 2.21 8.48
C ALA A 50 1.38 3.28 9.58
N ILE A 51 0.76 3.09 10.74
CA ILE A 51 0.86 4.01 11.88
C ILE A 51 2.30 4.08 12.41
N LYS A 52 2.98 2.93 12.55
CA LYS A 52 4.37 2.87 13.04
C LYS A 52 5.33 3.63 12.10
N GLU A 53 5.18 3.45 10.79
CA GLU A 53 5.99 4.16 9.81
C GLU A 53 5.78 5.67 9.88
N ALA A 54 4.53 6.12 9.96
CA ALA A 54 4.18 7.54 10.11
C ALA A 54 4.80 8.13 11.39
N ALA A 55 4.64 7.43 12.52
CA ALA A 55 5.11 7.90 13.82
C ALA A 55 6.63 8.05 13.87
N TYR A 56 7.37 7.07 13.36
CA TYR A 56 8.84 7.14 13.33
C TYR A 56 9.37 8.15 12.33
N LEU A 57 8.74 8.28 11.16
CA LEU A 57 9.11 9.32 10.21
C LEU A 57 8.92 10.70 10.85
N SER A 58 7.76 10.94 11.46
CA SER A 58 7.44 12.22 12.11
C SER A 58 8.37 12.55 13.28
N ALA A 59 8.85 11.55 14.01
CA ALA A 59 9.81 11.76 15.10
C ALA A 59 11.24 12.02 14.62
N LYS A 60 11.57 11.68 13.36
CA LYS A 60 12.90 11.83 12.78
C LYS A 60 13.08 13.18 12.06
N LEU A 61 12.00 13.69 11.46
CA LEU A 61 11.97 14.99 10.77
C LEU A 61 11.98 16.15 11.77
#